data_AF-A0A7W0V6H1-F1
#
_entry.id   AF-A0A7W0V6H1-F1
#
_cell.length_a   1.000
_cell.length_b   1.000
_cell.length_c   1.000
_cell.angle_alpha   90.00
_cell.angle_beta   90.00
_cell.angle_gamma   90.00
#
_symmetry.space_group_name_H-M   'P 1'
#
loop_
_entity.id
_entity.type
_entity.pdbx_description
1 polymer ?
#
loop_
_entity_poly.entity_id
_entity_poly.type
_entity_poly.pdbx_seq_one_letter_code
_entity_poly.pdbx_strand_id
1 'polypeptide(L)'
;MRRPQENDPRRTLFARWDALLAALVFVVALWVNLSAVSTTPFHRDEARWVHRARFLGELRNPAGEYWQESELMLGQPPLGSYIMGIGLVAQGRDLNTNGFYNFHYGGDWNRRHGNLPDELDLAAARRTNSVVGALLAASVYLI
;
A
#
# COMPACT_ATOMS: atom_id res chain seq x y z
N MET A 1 -0.52 41.99 -25.00
CA MET A 1 -1.31 42.29 -23.77
C MET A 1 -2.07 41.04 -23.34
N ARG A 2 -1.64 40.34 -22.28
CA ARG A 2 -2.45 39.29 -21.63
C ARG A 2 -3.45 39.98 -20.71
N ARG A 3 -4.76 39.67 -20.81
CA ARG A 3 -5.74 40.13 -19.82
C ARG A 3 -5.32 39.63 -18.44
N PRO A 4 -5.45 40.43 -17.37
CA PRO A 4 -5.32 39.93 -16.01
C PRO A 4 -6.32 38.80 -15.82
N GLN A 5 -5.89 37.65 -15.28
CA GLN A 5 -6.84 36.63 -14.85
C GLN A 5 -7.64 37.22 -13.68
N GLU A 6 -8.88 37.59 -13.97
CA GLU A 6 -9.84 37.97 -12.96
C GLU A 6 -10.17 36.72 -12.13
N ASN A 7 -9.70 36.70 -10.88
CA ASN A 7 -9.99 35.64 -9.94
C ASN A 7 -11.47 35.67 -9.61
N ASP A 8 -12.27 34.86 -10.32
CA ASP A 8 -13.69 34.70 -10.00
C ASP A 8 -13.83 34.10 -8.59
N PRO A 9 -14.37 34.86 -7.61
CA PRO A 9 -14.52 34.38 -6.24
C PRO A 9 -15.43 33.14 -6.16
N ARG A 10 -16.34 32.94 -7.12
CA ARG A 10 -17.20 31.74 -7.16
C ARG A 10 -16.40 30.49 -7.50
N ARG A 11 -15.48 30.56 -8.46
CA ARG A 11 -14.58 29.43 -8.80
C ARG A 11 -13.71 29.03 -7.61
N THR A 12 -13.19 30.00 -6.87
CA THR A 12 -12.40 29.71 -5.65
C THR A 12 -13.25 29.12 -4.53
N LEU A 13 -14.51 29.53 -4.40
CA LEU A 13 -15.44 28.95 -3.42
C LEU A 13 -15.82 27.51 -3.78
N PHE A 14 -16.14 27.22 -5.04
CA PHE A 14 -16.41 25.86 -5.51
C PHE A 14 -15.20 24.94 -5.32
N ALA A 15 -14.00 25.39 -5.70
CA ALA A 15 -12.76 24.63 -5.48
C ALA A 15 -12.49 24.35 -3.99
N ARG A 16 -12.87 25.27 -3.08
CA ARG A 16 -12.76 25.04 -1.63
C ARG A 16 -13.75 24.00 -1.14
N TRP A 17 -14.98 24.01 -1.64
CA TRP A 17 -15.99 23.02 -1.28
C TRP A 17 -15.62 21.63 -1.81
N ASP A 18 -15.14 21.54 -3.04
CA ASP A 18 -14.67 20.28 -3.62
C ASP A 18 -13.49 19.73 -2.81
N ALA A 19 -12.56 20.59 -2.38
CA ALA A 19 -11.46 20.19 -1.51
C ALA A 19 -11.94 19.69 -0.13
N LEU A 20 -12.91 20.37 0.48
CA LEU A 20 -13.49 19.95 1.77
C LEU A 20 -14.23 18.62 1.66
N LEU A 21 -15.01 18.44 0.58
CA LEU A 21 -15.73 17.20 0.33
C LEU A 21 -14.78 16.05 -0.01
N ALA A 22 -13.74 16.28 -0.81
CA ALA A 22 -12.69 15.29 -1.07
C ALA A 22 -11.97 14.88 0.22
N ALA A 23 -11.66 15.85 1.09
CA ALA A 23 -11.08 15.57 2.41
C ALA A 23 -12.05 14.76 3.29
N LEU A 24 -13.35 15.07 3.26
CA LEU A 24 -14.36 14.29 3.98
C LEU A 24 -14.43 12.85 3.45
N VAL A 25 -14.45 12.65 2.13
CA VAL A 25 -14.42 11.32 1.49
C VAL A 25 -13.16 10.57 1.92
N PHE A 26 -12.00 11.21 1.88
CA PHE A 26 -10.74 10.62 2.35
C PHE A 26 -10.84 10.16 3.80
N VAL A 27 -11.30 11.01 4.72
CA VAL A 27 -11.40 10.70 6.15
C VAL A 27 -12.37 9.55 6.41
N VAL A 28 -13.54 9.56 5.77
CA VAL A 28 -14.53 8.49 5.93
C VAL A 28 -14.00 7.18 5.37
N ALA A 29 -13.43 7.18 4.16
CA ALA A 29 -12.86 5.98 3.55
C ALA A 29 -11.70 5.42 4.39
N LEU A 30 -10.84 6.29 4.90
CA LEU A 30 -9.73 5.90 5.77
C LEU A 30 -10.24 5.27 7.07
N TRP A 31 -11.22 5.91 7.73
CA TRP A 31 -11.82 5.38 8.96
C TRP A 31 -12.43 4.00 8.76
N VAL A 32 -13.23 3.82 7.70
CA VAL A 32 -13.84 2.53 7.36
C VAL A 32 -12.76 1.47 7.12
N ASN A 33 -11.76 1.77 6.28
CA ASN A 33 -10.69 0.81 5.97
C ASN A 33 -9.85 0.45 7.21
N LEU A 34 -9.49 1.44 8.04
CA LEU A 34 -8.74 1.20 9.26
C LEU A 34 -9.51 0.36 10.27
N SER A 35 -10.84 0.52 10.36
CA SER A 35 -11.69 -0.28 11.25
C SER A 35 -11.71 -1.77 10.87
N ALA A 36 -11.42 -2.10 9.60
CA ALA A 36 -11.39 -3.45 9.09
C ALA A 36 -10.04 -4.16 9.27
N VAL A 37 -8.97 -3.45 9.64
CA VAL A 37 -7.60 -4.00 9.73
C VAL A 37 -7.50 -5.18 10.68
N SER A 38 -8.17 -5.11 11.84
CA SER A 38 -8.10 -6.14 12.88
C SER A 38 -9.16 -7.24 12.74
N THR A 39 -10.15 -7.07 11.86
CA THR A 39 -11.30 -7.97 11.73
C THR A 39 -11.30 -8.77 10.44
N THR A 40 -10.57 -8.29 9.42
CA THR A 40 -10.50 -8.96 8.12
C THR A 40 -9.70 -10.26 8.22
N PRO A 41 -10.28 -11.41 7.81
CA PRO A 41 -9.56 -12.69 7.79
C PRO A 41 -8.28 -12.61 6.96
N PHE A 42 -7.24 -13.31 7.39
CA PHE A 42 -5.99 -13.37 6.64
C PHE A 42 -6.21 -14.01 5.26
N HIS A 43 -5.70 -13.35 4.22
CA HIS A 43 -5.63 -13.88 2.87
C HIS A 43 -4.18 -14.21 2.50
N ARG A 44 -4.00 -15.36 1.84
CA ARG A 44 -2.68 -15.89 1.44
C ARG A 44 -1.83 -14.92 0.59
N ASP A 45 -2.48 -14.07 -0.21
CA ASP A 45 -1.76 -13.07 -1.01
C ASP A 45 -1.16 -11.95 -0.15
N GLU A 46 -1.71 -11.69 1.04
CA GLU A 46 -1.14 -10.69 1.96
C GLU A 46 0.29 -11.07 2.32
N ALA A 47 0.57 -12.34 2.59
CA ALA A 47 1.94 -12.80 2.84
C ALA A 47 2.89 -12.58 1.65
N ARG A 48 2.41 -12.70 0.41
CA ARG A 48 3.23 -12.39 -0.78
C ARG A 48 3.51 -10.91 -0.90
N TRP A 49 2.51 -10.06 -0.66
CA TRP A 49 2.69 -8.61 -0.73
C TRP A 49 3.59 -8.07 0.38
N VAL A 50 3.43 -8.57 1.61
CA VAL A 50 4.30 -8.19 2.74
C VAL A 50 5.74 -8.67 2.49
N HIS A 51 5.95 -9.88 1.98
CA HIS A 51 7.28 -10.37 1.59
C HIS A 51 7.95 -9.47 0.54
N ARG A 52 7.16 -8.97 -0.42
CA ARG A 52 7.65 -8.11 -1.50
C ARG A 52 8.10 -6.73 -1.02
N ALA A 53 7.85 -6.32 0.21
CA ALA A 53 8.39 -5.08 0.76
C ALA A 53 9.92 -4.98 0.61
N ARG A 54 10.63 -6.12 0.58
CA ARG A 54 12.08 -6.21 0.35
C ARG A 54 12.55 -5.53 -0.93
N PHE A 55 11.72 -5.45 -1.97
CA PHE A 55 12.06 -4.72 -3.21
C PHE A 55 12.54 -3.30 -2.93
N LEU A 56 11.99 -2.61 -1.93
CA LEU A 56 12.44 -1.27 -1.56
C LEU A 56 13.91 -1.25 -1.10
N GLY A 57 14.34 -2.27 -0.36
CA GLY A 57 15.72 -2.38 0.12
C GLY A 57 16.70 -2.69 -1.02
N GLU A 58 16.25 -3.51 -1.96
CA GLU A 58 17.04 -3.99 -3.11
C GLU A 58 17.30 -2.89 -4.15
N LEU A 59 16.59 -1.75 -4.08
CA LEU A 59 16.92 -0.55 -4.85
C LEU A 59 18.36 -0.05 -4.59
N ARG A 60 18.94 -0.39 -3.43
CA ARG A 60 20.34 -0.06 -3.11
C ARG A 60 21.35 -0.91 -3.90
N ASN A 61 20.90 -2.05 -4.43
CA ASN A 61 21.73 -2.97 -5.21
C ASN A 61 21.01 -3.40 -6.51
N PRO A 62 20.83 -2.48 -7.48
CA PRO A 62 20.00 -2.70 -8.67
C PRO A 62 20.55 -3.74 -9.65
N ALA A 63 21.81 -4.17 -9.49
CA ALA A 63 22.46 -5.20 -10.31
C ALA A 63 22.75 -6.49 -9.51
N GLY A 64 22.21 -6.61 -8.29
CA GLY A 64 22.39 -7.77 -7.42
C GLY A 64 21.65 -9.03 -7.91
N GLU A 65 22.02 -10.17 -7.35
CA GLU A 65 21.40 -11.48 -7.65
C GLU A 65 19.89 -11.52 -7.41
N TYR A 66 19.38 -10.66 -6.52
CA TYR A 66 17.95 -10.52 -6.26
C TYR A 66 17.13 -10.26 -7.53
N TRP A 67 17.70 -9.50 -8.48
CA TRP A 67 17.05 -9.10 -9.74
C TRP A 67 17.14 -10.16 -10.83
N GLN A 68 17.79 -11.29 -10.58
CA GLN A 68 17.74 -12.42 -11.49
C GLN A 68 16.32 -12.98 -11.59
N GLU A 69 16.06 -13.64 -12.72
CA GLU A 69 14.75 -14.21 -13.01
C GLU A 69 14.33 -15.20 -11.92
N SER A 70 13.15 -14.97 -11.36
CA SER A 70 12.53 -15.81 -10.33
C SER A 70 11.01 -15.67 -10.41
N GLU A 71 10.27 -16.61 -9.82
CA GLU A 71 8.80 -16.50 -9.72
C GLU A 71 8.35 -15.16 -9.12
N LEU A 72 9.15 -14.62 -8.19
CA LEU A 72 8.91 -13.33 -7.55
C LEU A 72 9.05 -12.16 -8.55
N MET A 73 10.05 -12.22 -9.43
CA MET A 73 10.33 -11.17 -10.42
C MET A 73 9.36 -11.20 -11.60
N LEU A 74 8.93 -12.40 -12.03
CA LEU A 74 8.00 -12.57 -13.16
C LEU A 74 6.55 -12.23 -12.82
N GLY A 75 6.17 -12.32 -11.53
CA GLY A 75 4.76 -12.26 -11.13
C GLY A 75 4.06 -10.93 -11.40
N GLN A 76 4.62 -9.82 -10.89
CA GLN A 76 4.02 -8.48 -11.02
C GLN A 76 5.10 -7.39 -10.99
N PRO A 77 4.86 -6.22 -11.63
CA PRO A 77 5.73 -5.06 -11.50
C PRO A 77 5.92 -4.61 -10.03
N PRO A 78 7.08 -4.03 -9.68
CA PRO A 78 7.45 -3.78 -8.28
C PRO A 78 6.82 -2.51 -7.67
N LEU A 79 6.00 -1.75 -8.40
CA LEU A 79 5.44 -0.48 -7.89
C LEU A 79 4.68 -0.68 -6.56
N GLY A 80 3.77 -1.66 -6.51
CA GLY A 80 3.04 -1.98 -5.27
C GLY A 80 3.98 -2.46 -4.15
N SER A 81 5.04 -3.17 -4.51
CA SER A 81 6.08 -3.62 -3.58
C SER A 81 6.81 -2.46 -2.92
N TYR A 82 7.13 -1.40 -3.68
CA TYR A 82 7.75 -0.19 -3.14
C TYR A 82 6.83 0.56 -2.20
N ILE A 83 5.55 0.73 -2.57
CA ILE A 83 4.55 1.36 -1.71
C ILE A 83 4.42 0.58 -0.39
N MET A 84 4.37 -0.75 -0.46
CA MET A 84 4.33 -1.61 0.71
C MET A 84 5.55 -1.42 1.60
N GLY A 85 6.75 -1.46 1.03
CA GLY A 85 8.00 -1.24 1.78
C GLY A 85 8.06 0.14 2.44
N ILE A 86 7.64 1.20 1.74
CA ILE A 86 7.60 2.56 2.28
C ILE A 86 6.65 2.61 3.47
N GLY A 87 5.46 2.01 3.32
CA GLY A 87 4.46 1.96 4.38
C GLY A 87 4.91 1.20 5.62
N LEU A 88 5.66 0.10 5.46
CA LEU A 88 6.26 -0.63 6.58
C LEU A 88 7.32 0.21 7.30
N VAL A 89 8.29 0.77 6.57
CA VAL A 89 9.37 1.59 7.15
C VAL A 89 8.83 2.83 7.84
N ALA A 90 7.82 3.49 7.26
CA ALA A 90 7.16 4.65 7.87
C ALA A 90 6.48 4.33 9.21
N GLN A 91 6.15 3.06 9.44
CA GLN A 91 5.54 2.56 10.68
C GLN A 91 6.57 1.89 11.61
N GLY A 92 7.87 2.03 11.33
CA GLY A 92 8.95 1.46 12.15
C GLY A 92 9.14 -0.05 11.97
N ARG A 93 8.62 -0.63 10.88
CA ARG A 93 8.79 -2.05 10.53
C ARG A 93 9.97 -2.22 9.57
N ASP A 94 10.54 -3.42 9.55
CA ASP A 94 11.63 -3.75 8.64
C ASP A 94 11.12 -4.24 7.27
N LEU A 95 12.05 -4.52 6.35
CA LEU A 95 11.76 -5.03 5.00
C LEU A 95 11.97 -6.55 4.88
N ASN A 96 12.33 -7.22 5.97
CA ASN A 96 12.63 -8.65 6.07
C ASN A 96 11.57 -9.37 6.90
N THR A 97 10.34 -9.25 6.43
CA THR A 97 9.11 -9.63 7.15
C THR A 97 8.85 -11.13 7.22
N ASN A 98 8.84 -11.82 6.07
CA ASN A 98 8.56 -13.24 5.97
C ASN A 98 9.27 -13.90 4.77
N GLY A 99 9.26 -15.23 4.72
CA GLY A 99 9.63 -16.02 3.55
C GLY A 99 8.55 -16.02 2.47
N PHE A 100 8.88 -16.55 1.29
CA PHE A 100 7.96 -16.58 0.14
C PHE A 100 6.81 -17.56 0.37
N TYR A 101 5.57 -17.07 0.33
CA TYR A 101 4.38 -17.91 0.50
C TYR A 101 4.21 -18.92 -0.65
N ASN A 102 4.26 -20.21 -0.31
CA ASN A 102 4.12 -21.31 -1.26
C ASN A 102 2.67 -21.82 -1.30
N PHE A 103 2.02 -21.68 -2.45
CA PHE A 103 0.63 -22.10 -2.65
C PHE A 103 0.42 -23.60 -2.81
N HIS A 104 1.47 -24.38 -3.06
CA HIS A 104 1.37 -25.84 -3.09
C HIS A 104 1.12 -26.42 -1.69
N TYR A 105 1.47 -25.67 -0.65
CA TYR A 105 1.32 -26.09 0.74
C TYR A 105 0.27 -25.25 1.47
N GLY A 106 -0.37 -25.86 2.47
CA GLY A 106 -1.36 -25.20 3.33
C GLY A 106 -0.75 -24.13 4.25
N GLY A 107 -1.63 -23.38 4.93
CA GLY A 107 -1.24 -22.30 5.84
C GLY A 107 -0.35 -22.78 6.99
N ASP A 108 -0.61 -23.95 7.57
CA ASP A 108 0.18 -24.49 8.69
C ASP A 108 1.62 -24.85 8.29
N TRP A 109 1.80 -25.35 7.06
CA TRP A 109 3.14 -25.60 6.52
C TRP A 109 3.88 -24.28 6.34
N ASN A 110 3.24 -23.28 5.72
CA ASN A 110 3.85 -21.96 5.53
C ASN A 110 4.18 -21.28 6.86
N ARG A 111 3.34 -21.43 7.89
CA ARG A 111 3.62 -20.95 9.25
C ARG A 111 4.89 -21.58 9.82
N ARG A 112 5.02 -22.90 9.75
CA ARG A 112 6.19 -23.63 10.25
C ARG A 112 7.49 -23.30 9.51
N HIS A 113 7.39 -22.82 8.28
CA HIS A 113 8.54 -22.45 7.44
C HIS A 113 8.82 -20.94 7.42
N GLY A 114 8.14 -20.15 8.25
CA GLY A 114 8.37 -18.70 8.34
C GLY A 114 7.87 -17.91 7.12
N ASN A 115 6.95 -18.46 6.34
CA ASN A 115 6.38 -17.83 5.15
C ASN A 115 5.13 -16.98 5.43
N LEU A 116 4.76 -16.84 6.70
CA LEU A 116 3.70 -15.93 7.14
C LEU A 116 4.35 -14.72 7.84
N PRO A 117 3.87 -13.49 7.56
CA PRO A 117 4.30 -12.31 8.30
C PRO A 117 3.82 -12.37 9.75
N ASP A 118 4.52 -11.66 10.62
CA ASP A 118 4.02 -11.42 11.97
C ASP A 118 2.77 -10.53 11.95
N GLU A 119 2.02 -10.50 13.05
CA GLU A 119 0.76 -9.75 13.13
C GLU A 119 0.97 -8.23 12.99
N LEU A 120 2.12 -7.71 13.40
CA LEU A 120 2.42 -6.28 13.37
C LEU A 120 2.77 -5.81 11.95
N ASP A 121 3.52 -6.60 11.20
CA ASP A 121 3.81 -6.40 9.78
C ASP A 121 2.55 -6.49 8.95
N LEU A 122 1.72 -7.50 9.21
CA LEU A 122 0.43 -7.65 8.54
C LEU A 122 -0.47 -6.44 8.80
N ALA A 123 -0.58 -6.01 10.06
CA ALA A 123 -1.37 -4.84 10.41
C ALA A 123 -0.80 -3.55 9.78
N ALA A 124 0.53 -3.38 9.74
CA ALA A 124 1.18 -2.25 9.11
C ALA A 124 0.95 -2.22 7.59
N ALA A 125 1.04 -3.37 6.93
CA ALA A 125 0.72 -3.54 5.51
C ALA A 125 -0.75 -3.16 5.22
N ARG A 126 -1.69 -3.64 6.03
CA ARG A 126 -3.12 -3.31 5.91
C ARG A 126 -3.40 -1.83 6.15
N ARG A 127 -2.75 -1.19 7.12
CA ARG A 127 -2.85 0.26 7.34
C ARG A 127 -2.33 1.05 6.13
N THR A 128 -1.22 0.61 5.53
CA THR A 128 -0.70 1.20 4.29
C THR A 128 -1.74 1.11 3.16
N ASN A 129 -2.31 -0.08 2.94
CA ASN A 129 -3.38 -0.26 1.94
C ASN A 129 -4.63 0.57 2.27
N SER A 130 -4.96 0.77 3.55
CA SER A 130 -6.09 1.60 3.97
C SER A 130 -5.91 3.06 3.54
N VAL A 131 -4.70 3.60 3.67
CA VAL A 131 -4.35 4.95 3.20
C VAL A 131 -4.43 5.03 1.68
N VAL A 132 -3.87 4.06 0.95
CA VAL A 132 -3.95 4.01 -0.52
C VAL A 132 -5.41 3.95 -0.98
N GLY A 133 -6.23 3.10 -0.37
CA GLY A 133 -7.66 3.00 -0.68
C GLY A 133 -8.42 4.30 -0.41
N ALA A 134 -8.08 5.01 0.67
CA ALA A 134 -8.68 6.31 0.98
C ALA A 134 -8.27 7.40 -0.02
N LEU A 135 -7.00 7.41 -0.45
CA LEU A 135 -6.53 8.31 -1.50
C LEU A 135 -7.27 8.06 -2.81
N LEU A 136 -7.44 6.79 -3.20
CA LEU A 136 -8.18 6.42 -4.41
C LEU A 136 -9.64 6.89 -4.34
N ALA A 137 -10.33 6.69 -3.21
CA ALA A 137 -11.70 7.16 -3.04
C ALA A 137 -11.82 8.69 -3.22
N ALA A 138 -10.91 9.45 -2.63
CA ALA A 138 -10.89 10.90 -2.77
C ALA A 138 -10.52 11.36 -4.18
N SER A 139 -9.59 10.66 -4.85
CA SER A 139 -9.23 10.94 -6.25
C SER A 139 -10.40 10.69 -7.20
N VAL A 140 -11.15 9.60 -7.01
CA VAL A 140 -12.34 9.30 -7.82
C VAL A 140 -13.41 10.37 -7.64
N TYR A 141 -13.60 10.91 -6.44
CA TYR A 141 -14.54 12.00 -6.19
C TYR A 141 -14.18 13.29 -6.97
N LEU A 142 -12.90 13.53 -7.25
CA LEU A 142 -12.41 14.74 -7.93
C LEU A 142 -12.39 14.62 -9.47
N ILE A 143 -12.69 13.45 -10.03
CA ILE A 143 -12.74 13.19 -11.47
C ILE A 143 -14.18 13.31 -11.96
#